data_AF-A0A971T5H6-F1
#
_entry.id   AF-A0A971T5H6-F1
#
_cell.length_a   1.000
_cell.length_b   1.000
_cell.length_c   1.000
_cell.angle_alpha   90.00
_cell.angle_beta   90.00
_cell.angle_gamma   90.00
#
_symmetry.space_group_name_H-M   'P 1'
#
loop_
_entity.id
_entity.type
_entity.pdbx_description
1 polymer ?
#
loop_
_entity_poly.entity_id
_entity_poly.type
_entity_poly.pdbx_seq_one_letter_code
_entity_poly.pdbx_strand_id
1 'polypeptide(L)'
;MDSFISLKTWGGQSSFSYSKSDLLGITIKFGDGFTAKITMEEYVALIQHFQGQTVNIGTSRTDRPPGSVGEWLHIYVSRAAIASYLGAILVYEGHAEKLARGLIKFRQIPYAGIWSQYLGRAKDYMEYDQWIRFRSELIDNGAFNNWGTLDNVPEKWRELLLHLWYQLKKSEYWLEGRFEFLAPGGPER
;
A
#
# COMPACT_ATOMS: atom_id res chain seq x y z
N MET A 1 -12.44 -4.76 14.58
CA MET A 1 -11.14 -5.16 15.15
C MET A 1 -10.24 -5.54 13.99
N ASP A 2 -9.08 -4.90 13.85
CA ASP A 2 -8.11 -5.30 12.84
C ASP A 2 -7.63 -6.72 13.13
N SER A 3 -7.90 -7.66 12.22
CA SER A 3 -7.42 -9.03 12.36
C SER A 3 -5.90 -9.05 12.13
N PHE A 4 -5.17 -9.54 13.12
CA PHE A 4 -3.72 -9.71 13.01
C PHE A 4 -3.42 -11.09 12.41
N ILE A 5 -2.61 -11.09 11.34
CA ILE A 5 -2.11 -12.30 10.68
C ILE A 5 -0.72 -12.59 11.22
N SER A 6 -0.47 -13.84 11.62
CA SER A 6 0.82 -14.30 12.13
C SER A 6 1.66 -14.89 11.00
N LEU A 7 2.88 -14.36 10.82
CA LEU A 7 3.83 -14.80 9.80
C LEU A 7 5.19 -15.11 10.41
N LYS A 8 5.98 -15.92 9.69
CA LYS A 8 7.41 -16.07 9.96
C LYS A 8 8.16 -14.90 9.35
N THR A 9 9.13 -14.39 10.10
CA THR A 9 10.13 -13.44 9.59
C THR A 9 10.82 -13.99 8.34
N TRP A 10 11.38 -13.10 7.52
CA TRP A 10 12.10 -13.48 6.30
C TRP A 10 13.13 -14.60 6.50
N GLY A 11 13.88 -14.59 7.61
CA GLY A 11 14.85 -15.63 7.95
C GLY A 11 14.25 -16.93 8.50
N GLY A 12 12.95 -16.96 8.78
CA GLY A 12 12.21 -18.13 9.30
C GLY A 12 12.38 -18.40 10.80
N GLN A 13 13.30 -17.70 11.47
CA GLN A 13 13.72 -18.01 12.85
C GLN A 13 12.75 -17.51 13.92
N SER A 14 11.97 -16.47 13.62
CA SER A 14 11.01 -15.88 14.56
C SER A 14 9.68 -15.62 13.87
N SER A 15 8.62 -15.52 14.68
CA SER A 15 7.29 -15.10 14.22
C SER A 15 7.04 -13.63 14.56
N PHE A 16 6.13 -13.01 13.82
CA PHE A 16 5.59 -11.70 14.08
C PHE A 16 4.12 -11.68 13.66
N SER A 17 3.39 -10.65 14.04
CA SER A 17 2.04 -10.45 13.53
C SER A 17 1.93 -9.10 12.84
N TYR A 18 1.07 -9.01 11.83
CA TYR A 18 0.75 -7.74 11.21
C TYR A 18 -0.75 -7.61 10.98
N SER A 19 -1.22 -6.38 10.98
CA SER A 19 -2.50 -6.02 10.39
C SER A 19 -2.24 -5.07 9.23
N LYS A 20 -3.09 -5.16 8.21
CA LYS A 20 -3.12 -4.23 7.09
C LYS A 20 -4.47 -3.56 7.11
N SER A 21 -4.45 -2.24 7.13
CA SER A 21 -5.62 -1.40 7.02
C SER A 21 -5.40 -0.49 5.82
N ASP A 22 -6.39 -0.45 4.94
CA ASP A 22 -6.37 0.46 3.79
C ASP A 22 -6.37 1.95 4.22
N LEU A 23 -6.79 2.25 5.46
CA LEU A 23 -6.78 3.60 6.04
C LEU A 23 -5.51 3.88 6.86
N LEU A 24 -5.04 2.90 7.64
CA LEU A 24 -3.97 3.11 8.63
C LEU A 24 -2.61 2.57 8.18
N GLY A 25 -2.56 1.89 7.03
CA GLY A 25 -1.36 1.22 6.56
C GLY A 25 -1.14 -0.14 7.20
N ILE A 26 0.11 -0.55 7.26
CA ILE A 26 0.55 -1.80 7.85
C ILE A 26 1.03 -1.54 9.28
N THR A 27 0.44 -2.23 10.24
CA THR A 27 0.93 -2.29 11.61
C THR A 27 1.60 -3.63 11.85
N ILE A 28 2.88 -3.62 12.21
CA ILE A 28 3.69 -4.82 12.48
C ILE A 28 3.98 -4.88 13.97
N LYS A 29 3.56 -5.97 14.63
CA LYS A 29 3.88 -6.27 16.03
C LYS A 29 4.95 -7.36 16.10
N PHE A 30 6.03 -7.11 16.82
CA PHE A 30 7.18 -8.01 16.90
C PHE A 30 7.91 -7.91 18.24
N GLY A 31 8.73 -8.93 18.54
CA GLY A 31 9.46 -8.99 19.81
C GLY A 31 8.52 -8.93 21.02
N ASP A 32 9.02 -8.37 22.11
CA ASP A 32 8.27 -8.19 23.34
C ASP A 32 7.65 -6.77 23.39
N GLY A 33 6.51 -6.60 22.74
CA GLY A 33 5.71 -5.36 22.78
C GLY A 33 6.09 -4.27 21.75
N PHE A 34 7.03 -4.51 20.85
CA PHE A 34 7.39 -3.51 19.83
C PHE A 34 6.39 -3.47 18.68
N THR A 35 6.18 -2.26 18.14
CA THR A 35 5.32 -2.03 16.99
C THR A 35 6.01 -1.12 15.99
N ALA A 36 5.89 -1.45 14.70
CA ALA A 36 6.23 -0.56 13.59
C ALA A 36 4.99 -0.28 12.75
N LYS A 37 4.91 0.93 12.19
CA LYS A 37 3.85 1.34 11.29
C LYS A 37 4.46 1.75 9.96
N ILE A 38 3.77 1.41 8.88
CA ILE A 38 4.06 1.84 7.52
C ILE A 38 2.75 2.35 6.98
N THR A 39 2.69 3.59 6.50
CA THR A 39 1.49 4.15 5.86
C THR A 39 1.18 3.42 4.55
N MET A 40 -0.05 3.55 4.04
CA MET A 40 -0.37 2.94 2.75
C MET A 40 0.40 3.62 1.61
N GLU A 41 0.66 4.92 1.71
CA GLU A 41 1.44 5.70 0.76
C GLU A 41 2.87 5.18 0.68
N GLU A 42 3.53 4.96 1.81
CA GLU A 42 4.88 4.38 1.87
C GLU A 42 4.93 2.95 1.33
N TYR A 43 3.91 2.14 1.64
CA TYR A 43 3.82 0.77 1.17
C TYR A 43 3.65 0.70 -0.35
N VAL A 44 2.80 1.55 -0.92
CA VAL A 44 2.60 1.67 -2.36
C VAL A 44 3.86 2.20 -3.05
N ALA A 45 4.48 3.25 -2.50
CA ALA A 45 5.72 3.82 -3.03
C ALA A 45 6.86 2.80 -3.06
N LEU A 46 6.96 1.94 -2.05
CA LEU A 46 7.93 0.84 -2.02
C LEU A 46 7.67 -0.17 -3.14
N ILE A 47 6.43 -0.61 -3.32
CA ILE A 47 6.06 -1.55 -4.39
C ILE A 47 6.36 -0.93 -5.76
N GLN A 48 6.00 0.34 -5.96
CA GLN A 48 6.27 1.09 -7.18
C GLN A 48 7.77 1.17 -7.47
N HIS A 49 8.55 1.55 -6.47
CA HIS A 49 9.99 1.76 -6.63
C HIS A 49 10.71 0.48 -7.08
N PHE A 50 10.33 -0.68 -6.55
CA PHE A 50 11.00 -1.96 -6.85
C PHE A 50 10.27 -2.81 -7.90
N GLN A 51 9.17 -2.36 -8.47
CA GLN A 51 8.34 -3.18 -9.35
C GLN A 51 9.12 -3.81 -10.51
N GLY A 52 8.94 -5.12 -10.70
CA GLY A 52 9.61 -5.89 -11.75
C GLY A 52 11.10 -6.15 -11.49
N GLN A 53 11.66 -5.61 -10.41
CA GLN A 53 13.07 -5.76 -10.07
C GLN A 53 13.30 -6.97 -9.16
N THR A 54 14.51 -7.51 -9.25
CA THR A 54 15.04 -8.46 -8.27
C THR A 54 16.14 -7.76 -7.50
N VAL A 55 15.96 -7.63 -6.19
CA VAL A 55 16.86 -6.87 -5.32
C VAL A 55 17.17 -7.64 -4.04
N ASN A 56 18.16 -7.15 -3.30
CA ASN A 56 18.43 -7.68 -1.97
C ASN A 56 17.34 -7.21 -0.99
N ILE A 57 16.87 -8.10 -0.11
CA ILE A 57 15.89 -7.72 0.92
C ILE A 57 16.50 -6.81 2.00
N GLY A 58 17.81 -6.89 2.25
CA GLY A 58 18.51 -6.02 3.20
C GLY A 58 18.05 -6.17 4.65
N THR A 59 17.93 -7.39 5.20
CA THR A 59 17.45 -7.59 6.59
C THR A 59 18.47 -7.21 7.68
N SER A 60 19.69 -6.83 7.29
CA SER A 60 20.73 -6.43 8.23
C SER A 60 20.36 -5.12 8.93
N ARG A 61 20.64 -5.03 10.24
CA ARG A 61 20.36 -3.84 11.04
C ARG A 61 21.42 -2.76 10.90
N THR A 62 22.65 -3.17 10.58
CA THR A 62 23.86 -2.32 10.62
C THR A 62 24.50 -2.17 9.25
N ASP A 63 24.45 -3.20 8.41
CA ASP A 63 25.10 -3.23 7.10
C ASP A 63 24.07 -3.54 6.02
N ARG A 64 23.37 -2.51 5.55
CA ARG A 64 22.30 -2.62 4.55
C ARG A 64 22.93 -2.50 3.17
N PRO A 65 22.82 -3.51 2.29
CA PRO A 65 23.36 -3.42 0.94
C PRO A 65 22.73 -2.26 0.16
N PRO A 66 23.52 -1.50 -0.61
CA PRO A 66 22.99 -0.47 -1.51
C PRO A 66 21.96 -1.03 -2.50
N GLY A 67 20.90 -0.28 -2.76
CA GLY A 67 19.77 -0.67 -3.61
C GLY A 67 18.88 -1.76 -3.00
N SER A 68 19.03 -2.09 -1.72
CA SER A 68 18.20 -3.08 -1.05
C SER A 68 16.88 -2.48 -0.53
N VAL A 69 15.88 -3.35 -0.33
CA VAL A 69 14.63 -2.96 0.34
C VAL A 69 14.91 -2.38 1.74
N GLY A 70 15.85 -2.98 2.47
CA GLY A 70 16.24 -2.50 3.80
C GLY A 70 16.85 -1.11 3.78
N GLU A 71 17.68 -0.79 2.80
CA GLU A 71 18.23 0.56 2.63
C GLU A 71 17.12 1.57 2.30
N TRP A 72 16.26 1.26 1.34
CA TRP A 72 15.15 2.13 0.97
C TRP A 72 14.23 2.43 2.15
N LEU A 73 13.87 1.39 2.93
CA LEU A 73 13.07 1.56 4.14
C LEU A 73 13.75 2.46 5.17
N HIS A 74 15.07 2.32 5.32
CA HIS A 74 15.84 3.15 6.25
C HIS A 74 15.83 4.62 5.87
N ILE A 75 15.88 4.92 4.57
CA ILE A 75 15.91 6.29 4.03
C ILE A 75 14.52 6.93 4.07
N TYR A 76 13.47 6.21 3.63
CA TYR A 76 12.18 6.81 3.30
C TYR A 76 11.04 6.51 4.27
N VAL A 77 11.16 5.50 5.14
CA VAL A 77 10.03 5.04 5.98
C VAL A 77 10.39 5.06 7.45
N SER A 78 11.39 4.27 7.85
CA SER A 78 11.73 4.10 9.25
C SER A 78 13.15 3.64 9.43
N ARG A 79 13.81 4.21 10.44
CA ARG A 79 15.13 3.73 10.89
C ARG A 79 15.07 2.32 11.49
N ALA A 80 13.89 1.83 11.86
CA ALA A 80 13.70 0.48 12.38
C ALA A 80 14.03 -0.56 11.30
N ALA A 81 14.73 -1.63 11.67
CA ALA A 81 15.11 -2.69 10.75
C ALA A 81 13.92 -3.64 10.46
N ILE A 82 12.93 -3.13 9.73
CA ILE A 82 11.65 -3.81 9.49
C ILE A 82 11.60 -4.63 8.19
N ALA A 83 12.67 -4.59 7.38
CA ALA A 83 12.74 -5.29 6.10
C ALA A 83 12.47 -6.81 6.22
N SER A 84 12.92 -7.43 7.32
CA SER A 84 12.66 -8.85 7.56
C SER A 84 11.17 -9.17 7.80
N TYR A 85 10.39 -8.21 8.27
CA TYR A 85 8.95 -8.38 8.46
C TYR A 85 8.24 -8.02 7.16
N LEU A 86 8.55 -6.86 6.59
CA LEU A 86 7.90 -6.37 5.38
C LEU A 86 8.12 -7.29 4.17
N GLY A 87 9.32 -7.85 4.01
CA GLY A 87 9.58 -8.83 2.96
C GLY A 87 8.67 -10.05 3.03
N ALA A 88 8.38 -10.54 4.25
CA ALA A 88 7.48 -11.67 4.45
C ALA A 88 6.03 -11.29 4.13
N ILE A 89 5.61 -10.07 4.50
CA ILE A 89 4.28 -9.53 4.17
C ILE A 89 4.11 -9.39 2.65
N LEU A 90 5.08 -8.80 1.95
CA LEU A 90 5.04 -8.62 0.49
C LEU A 90 4.90 -9.94 -0.27
N VAL A 91 5.56 -11.00 0.22
CA VAL A 91 5.43 -12.34 -0.35
C VAL A 91 4.07 -12.97 -0.04
N TYR A 92 3.61 -12.86 1.21
CA TYR A 92 2.31 -13.38 1.61
C TYR A 92 1.14 -12.71 0.87
N GLU A 93 1.20 -11.39 0.70
CA GLU A 93 0.21 -10.58 -0.04
C GLU A 93 0.33 -10.73 -1.57
N GLY A 94 1.32 -11.49 -2.06
CA GLY A 94 1.50 -11.78 -3.48
C GLY A 94 2.08 -10.64 -4.33
N HIS A 95 2.64 -9.61 -3.69
CA HIS A 95 3.32 -8.51 -4.41
C HIS A 95 4.76 -8.88 -4.81
N ALA A 96 5.36 -9.87 -4.16
CA ALA A 96 6.71 -10.30 -4.42
C ALA A 96 6.89 -11.82 -4.23
N GLU A 97 8.05 -12.31 -4.65
CA GLU A 97 8.47 -13.69 -4.52
C GLU A 97 9.82 -13.77 -3.82
N LYS A 98 9.95 -14.72 -2.89
CA LYS A 98 11.23 -15.03 -2.26
C LYS A 98 12.02 -15.98 -3.14
N LEU A 99 13.07 -15.47 -3.79
CA LEU A 99 13.92 -16.27 -4.67
C LEU A 99 15.05 -16.98 -3.92
N ALA A 100 15.61 -16.34 -2.90
CA ALA A 100 16.70 -16.89 -2.10
C ALA A 100 16.72 -16.29 -0.69
N ARG A 101 17.68 -16.70 0.14
CA ARG A 101 17.85 -16.20 1.52
C ARG A 101 17.95 -14.67 1.58
N GLY A 102 18.56 -14.03 0.59
CA GLY A 102 18.74 -12.57 0.56
C GLY A 102 18.03 -11.86 -0.60
N LEU A 103 17.28 -12.57 -1.45
CA LEU A 103 16.75 -12.02 -2.70
C LEU A 103 15.23 -12.06 -2.73
N ILE A 104 14.66 -10.91 -3.11
CA ILE A 104 13.24 -10.71 -3.34
C ILE A 104 13.02 -10.22 -4.77
N LYS A 105 12.04 -10.80 -5.45
CA LYS A 105 11.61 -10.36 -6.78
C LYS A 105 10.23 -9.75 -6.68
N PHE A 106 10.10 -8.47 -7.01
CA PHE A 106 8.81 -7.81 -7.04
C PHE A 106 8.08 -8.19 -8.32
N ARG A 107 6.80 -8.52 -8.19
CA ARG A 107 5.98 -8.85 -9.35
C ARG A 107 5.73 -7.60 -10.17
N GLN A 108 5.74 -7.76 -11.49
CA GLN A 108 5.26 -6.72 -12.38
C GLN A 108 3.73 -6.75 -12.35
N ILE A 109 3.13 -5.72 -11.77
CA ILE A 109 1.68 -5.55 -11.75
C ILE A 109 1.30 -4.66 -12.93
N PRO A 110 0.53 -5.15 -13.92
CA PRO A 110 0.04 -4.31 -15.00
C PRO A 110 -0.86 -3.22 -14.43
N TYR A 111 -0.38 -1.98 -14.42
CA TYR A 111 -1.07 -0.84 -13.81
C TYR A 111 -2.42 -0.48 -14.42
N ALA A 112 -2.69 -0.96 -15.64
CA ALA A 112 -3.96 -0.74 -16.33
C ALA A 112 -5.19 -1.27 -15.56
N GLY A 113 -5.01 -2.21 -14.63
CA GLY A 113 -6.13 -2.83 -13.89
C GLY A 113 -6.58 -2.11 -12.63
N ILE A 114 -5.66 -1.47 -11.89
CA ILE A 114 -5.99 -0.96 -10.56
C ILE A 114 -6.80 0.34 -10.66
N TRP A 115 -6.36 1.33 -11.44
CA TRP A 115 -7.04 2.64 -11.47
C TRP A 115 -8.22 2.73 -12.43
N SER A 116 -8.26 1.91 -13.48
CA SER A 116 -9.35 1.90 -14.49
C SER A 116 -10.73 1.65 -13.87
N GLN A 117 -10.82 0.70 -12.93
CA GLN A 117 -12.05 0.39 -12.21
C GLN A 117 -12.51 1.53 -11.27
N TYR A 118 -11.57 2.25 -10.65
CA TYR A 118 -11.90 3.35 -9.73
C TYR A 118 -12.29 4.63 -10.49
N LEU A 119 -11.63 4.90 -11.62
CA LEU A 119 -11.94 6.03 -12.49
C LEU A 119 -13.26 5.86 -13.25
N GLY A 120 -13.60 4.64 -13.67
CA GLY A 120 -14.89 4.35 -14.29
C GLY A 120 -16.09 4.61 -13.38
N ARG A 121 -15.88 4.51 -12.05
CA ARG A 121 -16.85 4.83 -11.01
C ARG A 121 -16.69 6.22 -10.41
N ALA A 122 -15.57 6.90 -10.64
CA ALA A 122 -15.35 8.27 -10.16
C ALA A 122 -16.48 9.22 -10.60
N LYS A 123 -17.00 9.04 -11.83
CA LYS A 123 -18.17 9.75 -12.35
C LYS A 123 -19.42 9.65 -11.46
N ASP A 124 -19.53 8.60 -10.65
CA ASP A 124 -20.70 8.34 -9.79
C ASP A 124 -20.62 9.10 -8.46
N TYR A 125 -19.49 9.78 -8.19
CA TYR A 125 -19.21 10.49 -6.94
C TYR A 125 -18.85 11.97 -7.14
N MET A 126 -19.00 12.47 -8.36
CA MET A 126 -18.73 13.86 -8.69
C MET A 126 -19.77 14.39 -9.68
N GLU A 127 -20.04 15.68 -9.59
CA GLU A 127 -20.91 16.35 -10.54
C GLU A 127 -20.33 16.24 -11.96
N TYR A 128 -21.20 16.23 -12.97
CA TYR A 128 -20.80 15.99 -14.36
C TYR A 128 -19.71 16.97 -14.84
N ASP A 129 -19.82 18.24 -14.48
CA ASP A 129 -18.83 19.26 -14.85
C ASP A 129 -17.47 19.06 -14.15
N GLN A 130 -17.49 18.54 -12.92
CA GLN A 130 -16.29 18.17 -12.19
C GLN A 130 -15.62 16.95 -12.82
N TRP A 131 -16.42 15.97 -13.26
CA TRP A 131 -15.94 14.80 -14.01
C TRP A 131 -15.28 15.18 -15.34
N ILE A 132 -15.88 16.09 -16.10
CA ILE A 132 -15.31 16.55 -17.37
C ILE A 132 -13.97 17.25 -17.15
N ARG A 133 -13.87 18.13 -16.14
CA ARG A 133 -12.60 18.80 -15.79
C ARG A 133 -11.54 17.82 -15.33
N PHE A 134 -11.90 16.92 -14.42
CA PHE A 134 -11.01 15.86 -13.93
C PHE A 134 -10.49 15.00 -15.08
N ARG A 135 -11.37 14.51 -15.95
CA ARG A 135 -11.00 13.67 -17.10
C ARG A 135 -10.12 14.42 -18.11
N SER A 136 -10.46 15.66 -18.45
CA SER A 136 -9.66 16.48 -19.37
C SER A 136 -8.26 16.68 -18.82
N GLU A 137 -8.13 17.08 -17.55
CA GLU A 137 -6.83 17.32 -16.94
C GLU A 137 -5.98 16.04 -16.84
N LEU A 138 -6.58 14.88 -16.60
CA LEU A 138 -5.85 13.61 -16.67
C LEU A 138 -5.34 13.30 -18.08
N ILE A 139 -6.10 13.62 -19.13
CA ILE A 139 -5.69 13.44 -20.52
C ILE A 139 -4.57 14.41 -20.87
N ASP A 140 -4.73 15.68 -20.53
CA ASP A 140 -3.79 16.75 -20.85
C ASP A 140 -2.42 16.56 -20.16
N ASN A 141 -2.42 16.00 -18.95
CA ASN A 141 -1.20 15.65 -18.23
C ASN A 141 -0.63 14.27 -18.63
N GLY A 142 -1.24 13.57 -19.59
CA GLY A 142 -0.82 12.24 -20.01
C GLY A 142 -1.07 11.14 -18.98
N ALA A 143 -1.68 11.44 -17.83
CA ALA A 143 -2.08 10.48 -16.80
C ALA A 143 -3.12 9.47 -17.32
N PHE A 144 -3.96 9.89 -18.27
CA PHE A 144 -4.93 9.03 -18.96
C PHE A 144 -4.28 8.09 -20.00
N ASN A 145 -2.99 8.19 -20.28
CA ASN A 145 -2.31 7.26 -21.19
C ASN A 145 -1.13 6.56 -20.52
N ASN A 146 -0.64 7.11 -19.42
CA ASN A 146 0.52 6.65 -18.66
C ASN A 146 0.10 6.23 -17.24
N TRP A 147 -0.84 5.27 -17.20
CA TRP A 147 -1.65 4.84 -16.06
C TRP A 147 -0.92 4.23 -14.85
N GLY A 148 0.41 4.34 -14.81
CA GLY A 148 1.30 3.68 -13.85
C GLY A 148 1.53 4.43 -12.54
N THR A 149 1.38 5.75 -12.53
CA THR A 149 1.75 6.57 -11.37
C THR A 149 0.80 7.75 -11.16
N LEU A 150 0.68 8.23 -9.91
CA LEU A 150 0.01 9.49 -9.59
C LEU A 150 0.85 10.71 -10.02
N ASP A 151 2.07 10.51 -10.54
CA ASP A 151 3.02 11.58 -10.84
C ASP A 151 2.44 12.59 -11.83
N ASN A 152 1.66 12.10 -12.79
CA ASN A 152 1.00 12.91 -13.81
C ASN A 152 -0.43 13.31 -13.41
N VAL A 153 -0.91 12.88 -12.22
CA VAL A 153 -2.20 13.31 -11.68
C VAL A 153 -1.98 14.64 -10.95
N PRO A 154 -2.70 15.71 -11.33
CA PRO A 154 -2.64 16.98 -10.62
C PRO A 154 -2.90 16.79 -9.12
N GLU A 155 -2.10 17.42 -8.27
CA GLU A 155 -2.12 17.24 -6.82
C GLU A 155 -3.53 17.40 -6.20
N LYS A 156 -4.29 18.39 -6.68
CA LYS A 156 -5.69 18.64 -6.29
C LYS A 156 -6.65 17.45 -6.53
N TRP A 157 -6.30 16.53 -7.41
CA TRP A 157 -7.08 15.32 -7.69
C TRP A 157 -6.56 14.06 -7.01
N ARG A 158 -5.34 14.09 -6.45
CA ARG A 158 -4.76 12.93 -5.77
C ARG A 158 -5.57 12.57 -4.53
N GLU A 159 -5.92 13.56 -3.70
CA GLU A 159 -6.76 13.34 -2.52
C GLU A 159 -8.16 12.83 -2.89
N LEU A 160 -8.75 13.35 -3.98
CA LEU A 160 -10.04 12.88 -4.49
C LEU A 160 -9.94 11.42 -4.95
N LEU A 161 -8.88 11.03 -5.66
CA LEU A 161 -8.70 9.65 -6.10
C LEU A 161 -8.47 8.68 -4.96
N LEU A 162 -7.74 9.10 -3.93
CA LEU A 162 -7.59 8.35 -2.68
C LEU A 162 -8.94 8.22 -1.94
N HIS A 163 -9.74 9.29 -1.92
CA HIS A 163 -11.09 9.26 -1.32
C HIS A 163 -12.06 8.38 -2.10
N LEU A 164 -12.05 8.42 -3.43
CA LEU A 164 -12.88 7.57 -4.30
C LEU A 164 -12.49 6.11 -4.17
N TRP A 165 -11.19 5.82 -4.14
CA TRP A 165 -10.68 4.50 -3.82
C TRP A 165 -11.22 4.00 -2.47
N TYR A 166 -11.21 4.86 -1.45
CA TYR A 166 -11.77 4.57 -0.13
C TYR A 166 -13.29 4.29 -0.16
N GLN A 167 -14.11 5.13 -0.81
CA GLN A 167 -15.57 4.95 -0.90
C GLN A 167 -15.96 3.70 -1.68
N LEU A 168 -15.24 3.41 -2.76
CA LEU A 168 -15.48 2.26 -3.60
C LEU A 168 -15.16 0.96 -2.88
N LYS A 169 -14.08 0.94 -2.09
CA LYS A 169 -13.77 -0.17 -1.20
C LYS A 169 -14.81 -0.35 -0.10
N LYS A 170 -15.25 0.74 0.55
CA LYS A 170 -16.33 0.70 1.55
C LYS A 170 -17.60 0.02 1.00
N SER A 171 -17.99 0.32 -0.24
CA SER A 171 -19.16 -0.29 -0.89
C SER A 171 -19.02 -1.80 -1.14
N GLU A 172 -17.81 -2.31 -1.41
CA GLU A 172 -17.53 -3.74 -1.55
C GLU A 172 -17.68 -4.47 -0.21
N TYR A 173 -17.31 -3.83 0.91
CA TYR A 173 -17.45 -4.40 2.26
C TYR A 173 -18.90 -4.46 2.78
N TRP A 174 -19.76 -3.50 2.40
CA TRP A 174 -21.19 -3.54 2.73
C TRP A 174 -21.92 -4.71 2.05
N LEU A 175 -21.48 -5.11 0.86
CA LEU A 175 -22.05 -6.26 0.13
C LEU A 175 -21.65 -7.61 0.74
N GLU A 176 -20.53 -7.68 1.49
CA GLU A 176 -20.06 -8.89 2.17
C GLU A 176 -20.55 -9.02 3.63
N GLY A 177 -21.38 -8.10 4.13
CA GLY A 177 -22.01 -8.21 5.44
C GLY A 177 -21.05 -8.17 6.65
N ARG A 178 -19.86 -7.58 6.51
CA ARG A 178 -18.88 -7.49 7.62
C ARG A 178 -18.87 -6.09 8.25
N PHE A 179 -19.50 -6.02 9.43
CA PHE A 179 -19.48 -4.99 10.50
C PHE A 179 -20.45 -3.79 10.45
N GLU A 180 -21.22 -3.67 11.55
CA GLU A 180 -21.78 -2.42 12.09
C GLU A 180 -20.65 -1.55 12.68
N PHE A 181 -20.71 -0.24 12.44
CA PHE A 181 -19.75 0.72 12.97
C PHE A 181 -20.43 1.59 14.05
N LEU A 182 -19.90 1.56 15.27
CA LEU A 182 -20.13 2.64 16.24
C LEU A 182 -19.25 3.82 15.82
N ALA A 183 -19.88 4.88 15.32
CA ALA A 183 -19.22 6.13 14.97
C ALA A 183 -18.58 6.79 16.21
N PRO A 184 -17.44 7.49 16.06
CA PRO A 184 -16.91 8.32 17.13
C PRO A 184 -17.75 9.60 17.18
N GLY A 185 -18.54 9.75 18.24
CA GLY A 185 -19.40 10.91 18.48
C GLY A 185 -20.87 10.61 18.21
N GLY A 186 -21.52 9.91 19.14
CA GLY A 186 -22.95 10.12 19.33
C GLY A 186 -23.20 11.56 19.80
N PRO A 187 -24.33 12.19 19.46
CA PRO A 187 -24.69 13.46 20.06
C PRO A 187 -24.77 13.31 21.57
N GLU A 188 -24.15 14.24 22.31
CA GLU A 188 -24.51 14.43 23.71
C GLU A 188 -25.99 14.88 23.77
N ARG A 189 -26.76 14.10 24.54
CA ARG A 189 -28.18 14.23 24.93
C ARG A 189 -29.21 13.53 24.04
#